data_AF-A0A2H0QWP6-F1
#
_entry.id   AF-A0A2H0QWP6-F1
#
_cell.length_a   1.000
_cell.length_b   1.000
_cell.length_c   1.000
_cell.angle_alpha   90.00
_cell.angle_beta   90.00
_cell.angle_gamma   90.00
#
_symmetry.space_group_name_H-M   'P 1'
#
loop_
_entity.id
_entity.type
_entity.pdbx_description
1 polymer ?
#
loop_
_entity_poly.entity_id
_entity_poly.type
_entity_poly.pdbx_seq_one_letter_code
_entity_poly.pdbx_strand_id
1 'polypeptide(L)'
;MHMSKSQNLSTGNEVEMREVEHMFHYAKHNTKRLSTMAVIEMSAALLVLLLLSGIIDDGHRFIDFPIHPFWVIMLFIITQYGLNEAVIAAVLCSVFLLAGNMPEQLLTETSNEYLMRILTLPFMWIVTALVLGGIRTRQINERNGLQTKVNKSKYIIDNMAKRYGDIKQVKENLELKVASETKSLATLYEIIKSLETTDYIEAQAVIKRLVVTMLSPDKFSIFMYDGKELKLREAHGWSENDSYKTVFAANSPITNYILQKGSPYICIKNEYEEKILDGEGIIAGSITDKQTGKIFGMLKIEEIKFNDFGSDNCETFTMVCEWIAHIYANVEKDKHLNGSKIYPLAQ
;
A
#
# COMPACT_ATOMS: atom_id res chain seq x y z
N MET A 1 1.89 20.36 4.50
CA MET A 1 1.59 19.33 3.49
C MET A 1 0.96 18.03 4.06
N HIS A 2 0.54 17.99 5.34
CA HIS A 2 -0.02 16.79 5.99
C HIS A 2 -1.56 16.67 5.97
N MET A 3 -2.30 17.69 5.50
CA MET A 3 -3.78 17.67 5.51
C MET A 3 -4.43 17.04 4.27
N SER A 4 -3.68 16.80 3.17
CA SER A 4 -4.27 16.27 1.93
C SER A 4 -4.45 14.74 1.94
N LYS A 5 -3.71 14.01 2.79
CA LYS A 5 -3.73 12.53 2.79
C LYS A 5 -4.90 11.93 3.58
N SER A 6 -5.42 12.62 4.61
CA SER A 6 -6.57 12.11 5.39
C SER A 6 -7.91 12.26 4.66
N GLN A 7 -8.07 13.30 3.82
CA GLN A 7 -9.28 13.48 3.01
C GLN A 7 -9.42 12.42 1.91
N ASN A 8 -8.31 11.95 1.31
CA ASN A 8 -8.34 10.91 0.27
C ASN A 8 -8.66 9.50 0.82
N LEU A 9 -8.34 9.22 2.09
CA LEU A 9 -8.73 7.96 2.75
C LEU A 9 -10.21 7.93 3.13
N SER A 10 -10.83 9.09 3.40
CA SER A 10 -12.26 9.20 3.70
C SER A 10 -13.12 9.03 2.44
N THR A 11 -12.73 9.65 1.33
CA THR A 11 -13.48 9.59 0.06
C THR A 11 -13.41 8.20 -0.58
N GLY A 12 -12.27 7.51 -0.51
CA GLY A 12 -12.17 6.12 -0.99
C GLY A 12 -13.07 5.14 -0.23
N ASN A 13 -13.18 5.32 1.08
CA ASN A 13 -14.03 4.48 1.94
C ASN A 13 -15.54 4.71 1.69
N GLU A 14 -15.96 5.95 1.41
CA GLU A 14 -17.36 6.26 1.08
C GLU A 14 -17.78 5.75 -0.30
N VAL A 15 -16.87 5.77 -1.28
CA VAL A 15 -17.12 5.25 -2.63
C VAL A 15 -17.23 3.71 -2.60
N GLU A 16 -16.32 3.01 -1.89
CA GLU A 16 -16.42 1.56 -1.71
C GLU A 16 -17.68 1.15 -0.91
N MET A 17 -18.08 1.92 0.11
CA MET A 17 -19.32 1.63 0.84
C MET A 17 -20.57 1.84 -0.02
N ARG A 18 -20.60 2.87 -0.88
CA ARG A 18 -21.72 3.10 -1.81
C ARG A 18 -21.80 2.05 -2.90
N GLU A 19 -20.68 1.54 -3.41
CA GLU A 19 -20.68 0.42 -4.37
C GLU A 19 -21.17 -0.88 -3.74
N VAL A 20 -20.78 -1.15 -2.49
CA VAL A 20 -21.28 -2.29 -1.73
C VAL A 20 -22.78 -2.13 -1.45
N GLU A 21 -23.25 -0.95 -1.05
CA GLU A 21 -24.69 -0.66 -0.90
C GLU A 21 -25.45 -0.78 -2.22
N HIS A 22 -24.92 -0.32 -3.34
CA HIS A 22 -25.53 -0.48 -4.66
C HIS A 22 -25.59 -1.95 -5.09
N MET A 23 -24.55 -2.75 -4.84
CA MET A 23 -24.59 -4.21 -5.05
C MET A 23 -25.62 -4.89 -4.14
N PHE A 24 -25.76 -4.45 -2.88
CA PHE A 24 -26.78 -4.97 -1.98
C PHE A 24 -28.20 -4.57 -2.41
N HIS A 25 -28.39 -3.35 -2.91
CA HIS A 25 -29.67 -2.88 -3.44
C HIS A 25 -30.04 -3.62 -4.74
N TYR A 26 -29.05 -3.97 -5.56
CA TYR A 26 -29.21 -4.79 -6.76
C TYR A 26 -29.54 -6.26 -6.41
N ALA A 27 -28.85 -6.85 -5.43
CA ALA A 27 -29.11 -8.21 -4.96
C ALA A 27 -30.48 -8.36 -4.27
N LYS A 28 -30.94 -7.30 -3.58
CA LYS A 28 -32.25 -7.29 -2.91
C LYS A 28 -33.43 -7.12 -3.87
N HIS A 29 -33.21 -6.57 -5.07
CA HIS A 29 -34.27 -6.36 -6.06
C HIS A 29 -34.51 -7.55 -7.00
N ASN A 30 -33.68 -8.60 -6.94
CA ASN A 30 -33.83 -9.79 -7.79
C ASN A 30 -34.76 -10.86 -7.19
N THR A 31 -35.46 -10.55 -6.10
CA THR A 31 -36.49 -11.42 -5.55
C THR A 31 -37.85 -11.15 -6.20
N LYS A 32 -38.40 -12.18 -6.85
CA LYS A 32 -39.79 -12.33 -7.30
C LYS A 32 -40.19 -11.65 -8.61
N ARG A 33 -39.33 -11.65 -9.63
CA ARG A 33 -39.86 -11.61 -10.99
C ARG A 33 -40.08 -13.04 -11.44
N LEU A 34 -41.34 -13.37 -11.72
CA LEU A 34 -41.70 -14.61 -12.40
C LEU A 34 -40.74 -14.80 -13.56
N SER A 35 -39.99 -15.91 -13.59
CA SER A 35 -39.07 -16.09 -14.70
C SER A 35 -39.91 -16.28 -15.97
N THR A 36 -39.90 -15.29 -16.84
CA THR A 36 -40.61 -15.33 -18.12
C THR A 36 -40.19 -16.55 -18.94
N MET A 37 -38.93 -16.97 -18.76
CA MET A 37 -38.40 -18.22 -19.30
C MET A 37 -39.16 -19.46 -18.80
N ALA A 38 -39.46 -19.59 -17.50
CA ALA A 38 -40.18 -20.74 -16.99
C ALA A 38 -41.60 -20.83 -17.57
N VAL A 39 -42.30 -19.70 -17.74
CA VAL A 39 -43.64 -19.69 -18.35
C VAL A 39 -43.58 -20.14 -19.81
N ILE A 40 -42.55 -19.73 -20.55
CA ILE A 40 -42.33 -20.15 -21.93
C ILE A 40 -42.04 -21.65 -22.00
N GLU A 41 -41.10 -22.15 -21.19
CA GLU A 41 -40.75 -23.58 -21.15
C GLU A 41 -41.95 -24.44 -20.73
N MET A 42 -42.71 -24.01 -19.73
CA MET A 42 -43.97 -24.66 -19.31
C MET A 42 -44.97 -24.76 -20.46
N SER A 43 -45.23 -23.64 -21.13
CA SER A 43 -46.20 -23.59 -22.22
C SER A 43 -45.76 -24.45 -23.41
N ALA A 44 -44.46 -24.45 -23.72
CA ALA A 44 -43.89 -25.29 -24.77
C ALA A 44 -44.01 -26.78 -24.42
N ALA A 45 -43.66 -27.18 -23.20
CA ALA A 45 -43.76 -28.57 -22.75
C ALA A 45 -45.22 -29.08 -22.74
N LEU A 46 -46.17 -28.24 -22.32
CA LEU A 46 -47.59 -28.55 -22.36
C LEU A 46 -48.11 -28.68 -23.79
N LEU A 47 -47.68 -27.81 -24.71
CA LEU A 47 -48.04 -27.89 -26.13
C LEU A 47 -47.54 -29.19 -26.76
N VAL A 48 -46.29 -29.59 -26.45
CA VAL A 48 -45.73 -30.85 -26.92
C VAL A 48 -46.53 -32.06 -26.41
N LEU A 49 -46.91 -32.07 -25.12
CA LEU A 49 -47.75 -33.16 -24.59
C LEU A 49 -49.16 -33.18 -25.20
N LEU A 50 -49.72 -32.03 -25.54
CA LEU A 50 -51.03 -31.97 -26.21
C LEU A 50 -50.95 -32.55 -27.63
N LEU A 51 -49.92 -32.20 -28.39
CA LEU A 51 -49.68 -32.80 -29.71
C LEU A 51 -49.49 -34.32 -29.60
N LEU A 52 -48.78 -34.79 -28.57
CA LEU A 52 -48.58 -36.21 -28.32
C LEU A 52 -49.89 -36.93 -27.95
N SER A 53 -50.75 -36.29 -27.16
CA SER A 53 -52.08 -36.81 -26.83
C SER A 53 -52.95 -37.00 -28.08
N GLY A 54 -52.92 -36.05 -29.01
CA GLY A 54 -53.68 -36.16 -30.26
C GLY A 54 -53.24 -37.30 -31.17
N ILE A 55 -52.01 -37.80 -31.01
CA ILE A 55 -51.45 -38.90 -31.82
C ILE A 55 -51.66 -40.26 -31.14
N ILE A 56 -51.58 -40.33 -29.80
CA ILE A 56 -51.53 -41.60 -29.06
C ILE A 56 -52.87 -41.98 -28.42
N ASP A 57 -53.65 -40.99 -27.99
CA ASP A 57 -54.79 -41.18 -27.07
C ASP A 57 -56.11 -40.67 -27.69
N ASP A 58 -56.18 -40.57 -29.03
CA ASP A 58 -57.30 -40.02 -29.79
C ASP A 58 -57.83 -38.66 -29.28
N GLY A 59 -56.98 -37.90 -28.58
CA GLY A 59 -57.32 -36.59 -28.03
C GLY A 59 -58.04 -36.60 -26.67
N HIS A 60 -58.13 -37.75 -25.97
CA HIS A 60 -58.71 -37.84 -24.62
C HIS A 60 -57.82 -37.25 -23.50
N ARG A 61 -56.65 -36.70 -23.84
CA ARG A 61 -55.74 -35.96 -22.96
C ARG A 61 -55.31 -36.73 -21.71
N PHE A 62 -55.24 -38.06 -21.79
CA PHE A 62 -54.77 -38.96 -20.75
C PHE A 62 -55.62 -38.97 -19.46
N ILE A 63 -56.94 -38.66 -19.56
CA ILE A 63 -57.84 -38.65 -18.40
C ILE A 63 -57.89 -40.01 -17.70
N ASP A 64 -57.86 -41.11 -18.46
CA ASP A 64 -58.00 -42.47 -17.93
C ASP A 64 -56.67 -43.08 -17.45
N PHE A 65 -55.56 -42.37 -17.61
CA PHE A 65 -54.26 -42.88 -17.18
C PHE A 65 -54.09 -42.76 -15.65
N PRO A 66 -53.65 -43.83 -14.96
CA PRO A 66 -53.49 -43.81 -13.51
C PRO A 66 -52.41 -42.83 -13.03
N ILE A 67 -51.43 -42.51 -13.89
CA ILE A 67 -50.43 -41.46 -13.65
C ILE A 67 -50.51 -40.47 -14.80
N HIS A 68 -51.05 -39.29 -14.52
CA HIS A 68 -51.21 -38.25 -15.54
C HIS A 68 -49.82 -37.72 -16.00
N PRO A 69 -49.51 -37.67 -17.30
CA PRO A 69 -48.20 -37.21 -17.81
C PRO A 69 -47.80 -35.79 -17.36
N PHE A 70 -48.80 -34.95 -17.05
CA PHE A 70 -48.58 -33.59 -16.56
C PHE A 70 -47.83 -33.52 -15.22
N TRP A 71 -47.84 -34.60 -14.43
CA TRP A 71 -47.02 -34.70 -13.22
C TRP A 71 -45.53 -34.54 -13.51
N VAL A 72 -45.03 -35.03 -14.65
CA VAL A 72 -43.61 -34.94 -15.00
C VAL A 72 -43.19 -33.49 -15.21
N ILE A 73 -43.97 -32.73 -15.97
CA ILE A 73 -43.72 -31.31 -16.21
C ILE A 73 -43.80 -30.54 -14.89
N MET A 74 -44.85 -30.80 -14.11
CA MET A 74 -45.12 -30.09 -12.87
C MET A 74 -43.99 -30.31 -11.83
N LEU A 75 -43.53 -31.56 -11.67
CA LEU A 75 -42.40 -31.89 -10.81
C LEU A 75 -41.09 -31.26 -11.31
N PHE A 76 -40.85 -31.27 -12.62
CA PHE A 76 -39.67 -30.62 -13.19
C PHE A 76 -39.62 -29.12 -12.84
N ILE A 77 -40.73 -28.41 -13.03
CA ILE A 77 -40.81 -26.97 -12.73
C ILE A 77 -40.66 -26.69 -11.24
N ILE A 78 -41.31 -27.49 -10.38
CA ILE A 78 -41.13 -27.40 -8.92
C ILE A 78 -39.66 -27.46 -8.55
N THR A 79 -38.91 -28.42 -9.10
CA THR A 79 -37.51 -28.64 -8.72
C THR A 79 -36.60 -27.49 -9.15
N GLN A 80 -36.92 -26.81 -10.25
CA GLN A 80 -36.07 -25.76 -10.77
C GLN A 80 -36.40 -24.37 -10.22
N TYR A 81 -37.67 -23.98 -10.23
CA TYR A 81 -38.05 -22.58 -10.12
C TYR A 81 -38.69 -22.20 -8.76
N GLY A 82 -39.21 -23.18 -8.01
CA GLY A 82 -39.78 -22.96 -6.68
C GLY A 82 -41.31 -22.74 -6.68
N LEU A 83 -41.82 -22.04 -5.67
CA LEU A 83 -43.25 -22.03 -5.32
C LEU A 83 -44.12 -21.28 -6.32
N ASN A 84 -43.74 -20.06 -6.71
CA ASN A 84 -44.61 -19.21 -7.54
C ASN A 84 -44.82 -19.85 -8.92
N GLU A 85 -43.74 -20.34 -9.51
CA GLU A 85 -43.74 -21.03 -10.80
C GLU A 85 -44.45 -22.39 -10.71
N ALA A 86 -44.30 -23.13 -9.61
CA ALA A 86 -45.03 -24.38 -9.40
C ALA A 86 -46.55 -24.18 -9.31
N VAL A 87 -47.01 -23.13 -8.63
CA VAL A 87 -48.45 -22.82 -8.53
C VAL A 87 -49.01 -22.45 -9.91
N ILE A 88 -48.26 -21.66 -10.69
CA ILE A 88 -48.65 -21.32 -12.07
C ILE A 88 -48.65 -22.56 -12.96
N ALA A 89 -47.66 -23.45 -12.80
CA ALA A 89 -47.63 -24.74 -13.52
C ALA A 89 -48.88 -25.57 -13.21
N ALA A 90 -49.27 -25.68 -11.94
CA ALA A 90 -50.45 -26.42 -11.52
C ALA A 90 -51.74 -25.81 -12.11
N VAL A 91 -51.87 -24.48 -12.09
CA VAL A 91 -53.01 -23.77 -12.69
C VAL A 91 -53.05 -23.98 -14.20
N LEU A 92 -51.92 -23.84 -14.90
CA LEU A 92 -51.82 -24.05 -16.34
C LEU A 92 -52.16 -25.50 -16.70
N CYS A 93 -51.61 -26.49 -15.99
CA CYS A 93 -51.95 -27.91 -16.21
C CYS A 93 -53.45 -28.15 -16.01
N SER A 94 -54.06 -27.52 -15.00
CA SER A 94 -55.50 -27.65 -14.72
C SER A 94 -56.37 -27.04 -15.81
N VAL A 95 -56.01 -25.84 -16.27
CA VAL A 95 -56.70 -25.16 -17.39
C VAL A 95 -56.53 -25.98 -18.67
N PHE A 96 -55.33 -26.46 -18.98
CA PHE A 96 -55.07 -27.26 -20.17
C PHE A 96 -55.76 -28.63 -20.14
N LEU A 97 -55.93 -29.25 -18.97
CA LEU A 97 -56.69 -30.49 -18.85
C LEU A 97 -58.18 -30.26 -19.18
N LEU A 98 -58.78 -29.21 -18.61
CA LEU A 98 -60.23 -28.99 -18.65
C LEU A 98 -60.71 -28.18 -19.86
N ALA A 99 -59.85 -27.36 -20.48
CA ALA A 99 -60.22 -26.48 -21.58
C ALA A 99 -60.52 -27.28 -22.87
N GLY A 100 -61.81 -27.53 -23.15
CA GLY A 100 -62.25 -28.21 -24.36
C GLY A 100 -62.18 -29.75 -24.29
N ASN A 101 -62.06 -30.32 -23.09
CA ASN A 101 -62.12 -31.77 -22.85
C ASN A 101 -62.84 -32.06 -21.52
N MET A 102 -64.02 -31.45 -21.31
CA MET A 102 -64.80 -31.73 -20.10
C MET A 102 -65.43 -33.13 -20.22
N PRO A 103 -65.18 -34.05 -19.27
CA PRO A 103 -65.73 -35.39 -19.33
C PRO A 103 -67.26 -35.34 -19.22
N GLU A 104 -67.97 -36.21 -19.93
CA GLU A 104 -69.43 -36.26 -19.83
C GLU A 104 -69.87 -36.72 -18.42
N GLN A 105 -70.99 -36.15 -17.94
CA GLN A 105 -71.58 -36.56 -16.67
C GLN A 105 -72.32 -37.88 -16.86
N LEU A 106 -72.02 -38.90 -16.04
CA LEU A 106 -72.75 -40.16 -16.10
C LEU A 106 -74.15 -40.00 -15.51
N LEU A 107 -75.14 -40.67 -16.11
CA LEU A 107 -76.55 -40.63 -15.67
C LEU A 107 -76.76 -41.12 -14.22
N THR A 108 -75.82 -41.89 -13.68
CA THR A 108 -75.84 -42.42 -12.31
C THR A 108 -75.14 -41.53 -11.29
N GLU A 109 -74.50 -40.44 -11.75
CA GLU A 109 -73.62 -39.61 -10.93
C GLU A 109 -74.32 -38.34 -10.46
N THR A 110 -74.27 -38.09 -9.16
CA THR A 110 -74.77 -36.82 -8.59
C THR A 110 -73.86 -35.66 -9.01
N SER A 111 -74.41 -34.44 -9.11
CA SER A 111 -73.62 -33.26 -9.51
C SER A 111 -72.40 -33.02 -8.61
N ASN A 112 -72.46 -33.44 -7.34
CA ASN A 112 -71.35 -33.34 -6.40
C ASN A 112 -70.23 -34.35 -6.69
N GLU A 113 -70.57 -35.59 -7.05
CA GLU A 113 -69.60 -36.63 -7.40
C GLU A 113 -68.84 -36.25 -8.67
N TYR A 114 -69.55 -35.73 -9.66
CA TYR A 114 -68.95 -35.22 -10.90
C TYR A 114 -67.94 -34.10 -10.65
N LEU A 115 -68.30 -33.13 -9.80
CA LEU A 115 -67.43 -32.00 -9.46
C LEU A 115 -66.19 -32.47 -8.67
N MET A 116 -66.35 -33.43 -7.75
CA MET A 116 -65.23 -34.04 -7.04
C MET A 116 -64.29 -34.78 -7.99
N ARG A 117 -64.81 -35.54 -8.96
CA ARG A 117 -64.00 -36.26 -9.94
C ARG A 117 -63.11 -35.31 -10.75
N ILE A 118 -63.68 -34.19 -11.22
CA ILE A 118 -62.96 -33.21 -12.03
C ILE A 118 -61.91 -32.45 -11.21
N LEU A 119 -62.24 -32.08 -9.97
CA LEU A 119 -61.34 -31.26 -9.14
C LEU A 119 -60.23 -32.05 -8.46
N THR A 120 -60.34 -33.37 -8.34
CA THR A 120 -59.35 -34.18 -7.61
C THR A 120 -57.94 -34.02 -8.18
N LEU A 121 -57.76 -34.08 -9.50
CA LEU A 121 -56.45 -33.93 -10.16
C LEU A 121 -55.85 -32.52 -10.00
N PRO A 122 -56.54 -31.42 -10.37
CA PRO A 122 -56.11 -30.06 -10.09
C PRO A 122 -55.76 -29.80 -8.63
N PHE A 123 -56.58 -30.33 -7.71
CA PHE A 123 -56.36 -30.17 -6.28
C PHE A 123 -55.05 -30.84 -5.84
N MET A 124 -54.78 -32.06 -6.29
CA MET A 124 -53.53 -32.77 -6.00
C MET A 124 -52.30 -32.04 -6.55
N TRP A 125 -52.39 -31.44 -7.75
CA TRP A 125 -51.29 -30.64 -8.31
C TRP A 125 -51.03 -29.37 -7.51
N ILE A 126 -52.08 -28.65 -7.11
CA ILE A 126 -51.94 -27.42 -6.31
C ILE A 126 -51.34 -27.74 -4.94
N VAL A 127 -51.85 -28.75 -4.25
CA VAL A 127 -51.31 -29.18 -2.94
C VAL A 127 -49.85 -29.56 -3.06
N THR A 128 -49.48 -30.32 -4.10
CA THR A 128 -48.09 -30.73 -4.31
C THR A 128 -47.18 -29.55 -4.65
N ALA A 129 -47.64 -28.63 -5.50
CA ALA A 129 -46.94 -27.40 -5.84
C ALA A 129 -46.68 -26.53 -4.60
N LEU A 130 -47.67 -26.41 -3.72
CA LEU A 130 -47.54 -25.67 -2.47
C LEU A 130 -46.50 -26.29 -1.54
N VAL A 131 -46.59 -27.60 -1.30
CA VAL A 131 -45.71 -28.30 -0.35
C VAL A 131 -44.28 -28.37 -0.88
N LEU A 132 -44.07 -28.95 -2.07
CA LEU A 132 -42.74 -29.15 -2.62
C LEU A 132 -42.12 -27.83 -3.10
N GLY A 133 -42.93 -26.96 -3.73
CA GLY A 133 -42.48 -25.64 -4.14
C GLY A 133 -42.07 -24.77 -2.95
N GLY A 134 -42.79 -24.88 -1.82
CA GLY A 134 -42.44 -24.21 -0.56
C GLY A 134 -41.09 -24.67 0.00
N ILE A 135 -40.88 -26.00 0.06
CA ILE A 135 -39.59 -26.58 0.48
C ILE A 135 -38.46 -26.13 -0.43
N ARG A 136 -38.66 -26.21 -1.75
CA ARG A 136 -37.65 -25.82 -2.73
C ARG A 136 -37.31 -24.33 -2.62
N THR A 137 -38.31 -23.47 -2.47
CA THR A 137 -38.11 -22.02 -2.29
C THR A 137 -37.27 -21.74 -1.04
N ARG A 138 -37.53 -22.45 0.07
CA ARG A 138 -36.72 -22.34 1.28
C ARG A 138 -35.26 -22.73 1.02
N GLN A 139 -35.02 -23.84 0.34
CA GLN A 139 -33.67 -24.30 0.00
C GLN A 139 -32.91 -23.31 -0.90
N ILE A 140 -33.58 -22.77 -1.93
CA ILE A 140 -33.00 -21.77 -2.83
C ILE A 140 -32.61 -20.52 -2.03
N ASN A 141 -33.51 -20.03 -1.16
CA ASN A 141 -33.24 -18.85 -0.35
C ASN A 141 -32.10 -19.06 0.64
N GLU A 142 -32.04 -20.22 1.29
CA GLU A 142 -30.96 -20.58 2.21
C GLU A 142 -29.60 -20.65 1.49
N ARG A 143 -29.56 -21.31 0.32
CA ARG A 143 -28.35 -21.39 -0.51
C ARG A 143 -27.89 -20.00 -0.93
N ASN A 144 -28.79 -19.14 -1.39
CA ASN A 144 -28.46 -17.77 -1.79
C ASN A 144 -27.97 -16.93 -0.60
N GLY A 145 -28.58 -17.11 0.58
CA GLY A 145 -28.14 -16.47 1.82
C GLY A 145 -26.74 -16.91 2.23
N LEU A 146 -26.45 -18.21 2.17
CA LEU A 146 -25.12 -18.75 2.45
C LEU A 146 -24.07 -18.25 1.47
N GLN A 147 -24.38 -18.22 0.17
CA GLN A 147 -23.47 -17.68 -0.85
C GLN A 147 -23.14 -16.20 -0.58
N THR A 148 -24.15 -15.41 -0.19
CA THR A 148 -23.96 -14.00 0.17
C THR A 148 -23.05 -13.86 1.40
N LYS A 149 -23.23 -14.70 2.43
CA LYS A 149 -22.35 -14.71 3.61
C LYS A 149 -20.91 -15.06 3.26
N VAL A 150 -20.71 -16.07 2.41
CA VAL A 150 -19.37 -16.47 1.93
C VAL A 150 -18.71 -15.32 1.16
N ASN A 151 -19.43 -14.70 0.23
CA ASN A 151 -18.91 -13.58 -0.56
C ASN A 151 -18.57 -12.38 0.35
N LYS A 152 -19.44 -12.05 1.32
CA LYS A 152 -19.18 -10.98 2.30
C LYS A 152 -17.94 -11.27 3.14
N SER A 153 -17.76 -12.51 3.59
CA SER A 153 -16.58 -12.88 4.38
C SER A 153 -15.30 -12.77 3.56
N LYS A 154 -15.31 -13.20 2.28
CA LYS A 154 -14.16 -13.04 1.39
C LYS A 154 -13.79 -11.58 1.20
N TYR A 155 -14.78 -10.74 0.96
CA TYR A 155 -14.58 -9.29 0.82
C TYR A 155 -13.95 -8.66 2.08
N ILE A 156 -14.41 -9.05 3.28
CA ILE A 156 -13.84 -8.57 4.54
C ILE A 156 -12.37 -9.00 4.69
N ILE A 157 -12.04 -10.26 4.37
CA ILE A 157 -10.66 -10.77 4.45
C ILE A 157 -9.73 -10.00 3.52
N ASP A 158 -10.16 -9.75 2.29
CA ASP A 158 -9.35 -9.01 1.30
C ASP A 158 -9.10 -7.56 1.74
N ASN A 159 -10.14 -6.89 2.24
CA ASN A 159 -10.01 -5.55 2.79
C ASN A 159 -9.13 -5.49 4.05
N MET A 160 -9.17 -6.51 4.91
CA MET A 160 -8.28 -6.59 6.07
C MET A 160 -6.82 -6.78 5.65
N ALA A 161 -6.55 -7.61 4.64
CA ALA A 161 -5.21 -7.81 4.11
C ALA A 161 -4.62 -6.51 3.54
N LYS A 162 -5.42 -5.76 2.77
CA LYS A 162 -5.04 -4.44 2.24
C LYS A 162 -4.70 -3.45 3.35
N ARG A 163 -5.59 -3.30 4.35
CA ARG A 163 -5.36 -2.40 5.50
C ARG A 163 -4.14 -2.79 6.34
N TYR A 164 -3.88 -4.09 6.50
CA TYR A 164 -2.69 -4.55 7.20
C TYR A 164 -1.41 -4.15 6.47
N GLY A 165 -1.41 -4.19 5.13
CA GLY A 165 -0.32 -3.68 4.30
C GLY A 165 -0.01 -2.20 4.56
N ASP A 166 -1.05 -1.35 4.58
CA ASP A 166 -0.91 0.08 4.85
C ASP A 166 -0.32 0.35 6.25
N ILE A 167 -0.83 -0.34 7.28
CA ILE A 167 -0.34 -0.22 8.66
C ILE A 167 1.12 -0.66 8.75
N LYS A 168 1.49 -1.75 8.08
CA LYS A 168 2.87 -2.24 8.05
C LYS A 168 3.81 -1.21 7.43
N GLN A 169 3.41 -0.58 6.32
CA GLN A 169 4.21 0.47 5.68
C GLN A 169 4.37 1.70 6.59
N VAL A 170 3.31 2.10 7.28
CA VAL A 170 3.39 3.21 8.27
C VAL A 170 4.34 2.85 9.41
N LYS A 171 4.30 1.60 9.91
CA LYS A 171 5.22 1.12 10.94
C LYS A 171 6.68 1.19 10.48
N GLU A 172 6.98 0.67 9.29
CA GLU A 172 8.34 0.66 8.72
C GLU A 172 8.88 2.10 8.57
N ASN A 173 8.04 3.03 8.10
CA ASN A 173 8.42 4.45 8.00
C ASN A 173 8.67 5.10 9.36
N LEU A 174 7.88 4.76 10.38
CA LEU A 174 8.09 5.24 11.74
C LEU A 174 9.36 4.66 12.35
N GLU A 175 9.65 3.38 12.13
CA GLU A 175 10.89 2.74 12.58
C GLU A 175 12.12 3.42 11.96
N LEU A 176 12.09 3.70 10.66
CA LEU A 176 13.14 4.46 9.98
C LEU A 176 13.29 5.87 10.56
N LYS A 177 12.18 6.56 10.81
CA LYS A 177 12.19 7.91 11.38
C LYS A 177 12.76 7.92 12.81
N VAL A 178 12.32 7.01 13.68
CA VAL A 178 12.83 6.88 15.05
C VAL A 178 14.32 6.54 15.06
N ALA A 179 14.77 5.66 14.17
CA ALA A 179 16.19 5.38 14.00
C ALA A 179 16.99 6.62 13.56
N SER A 180 16.42 7.47 12.70
CA SER A 180 17.03 8.74 12.29
C SER A 180 17.07 9.80 13.40
N GLU A 181 16.02 9.92 14.21
CA GLU A 181 15.95 10.88 15.33
C GLU A 181 16.95 10.51 16.44
N THR A 182 17.18 9.21 16.67
CA THR A 182 18.16 8.74 17.66
C THR A 182 19.59 9.13 17.27
N LYS A 183 19.92 9.13 15.96
CA LYS A 183 21.22 9.62 15.47
C LYS A 183 21.40 11.12 15.75
N SER A 184 20.34 11.92 15.62
CA SER A 184 20.37 13.39 15.86
C SER A 184 20.75 13.78 17.30
N LEU A 185 20.30 13.01 18.31
CA LEU A 185 20.64 13.26 19.71
C LEU A 185 22.11 12.97 20.05
N ALA A 186 22.67 11.90 19.47
CA ALA A 186 24.09 11.60 19.60
C ALA A 186 24.95 12.70 18.96
N THR A 187 24.51 13.21 17.80
CA THR A 187 25.14 14.35 17.12
C THR A 187 25.11 15.62 17.97
N LEU A 188 23.98 15.97 18.59
CA LEU A 188 23.87 17.12 19.50
C LEU A 188 24.80 17.01 20.71
N TYR A 189 24.99 15.82 21.26
CA TYR A 189 25.90 15.59 22.37
C TYR A 189 27.37 15.80 21.97
N GLU A 190 27.79 15.27 20.81
CA GLU A 190 29.13 15.52 20.26
C GLU A 190 29.36 17.02 19.97
N ILE A 191 28.33 17.74 19.49
CA ILE A 191 28.41 19.20 19.31
C ILE A 191 28.71 19.89 20.65
N ILE A 192 27.94 19.61 21.71
CA ILE A 192 28.12 20.25 23.01
C ILE A 192 29.52 19.93 23.59
N LYS A 193 29.94 18.66 23.51
CA LYS A 193 31.25 18.23 24.01
C LYS A 193 32.40 18.90 23.26
N SER A 194 32.27 19.09 21.95
CA SER A 194 33.30 19.76 21.14
C SER A 194 33.45 21.25 21.46
N LEU A 195 32.39 21.90 21.96
CA LEU A 195 32.41 23.31 22.37
C LEU A 195 33.14 23.55 23.70
N GLU A 196 33.27 22.53 24.55
CA GLU A 196 33.91 22.62 25.88
C GLU A 196 35.44 22.49 25.81
N THR A 197 36.01 22.20 24.64
CA THR A 197 37.45 21.92 24.51
C THR A 197 38.29 23.19 24.33
N THR A 198 39.10 23.53 25.33
CA THR A 198 40.03 24.67 25.32
C THR A 198 41.47 24.25 24.97
N ASP A 199 41.84 22.99 25.22
CA ASP A 199 43.19 22.49 24.95
C ASP A 199 43.36 22.04 23.49
N TYR A 200 44.48 22.42 22.88
CA TYR A 200 44.80 22.11 21.49
C TYR A 200 45.00 20.60 21.26
N ILE A 201 45.57 19.88 22.23
CA ILE A 201 45.80 18.42 22.11
C ILE A 201 44.47 17.67 22.16
N GLU A 202 43.60 18.05 23.10
CA GLU A 202 42.26 17.49 23.22
C GLU A 202 41.39 17.80 21.99
N ALA A 203 41.50 19.02 21.44
CA ALA A 203 40.79 19.44 20.23
C ALA A 203 41.12 18.54 19.03
N GLN A 204 42.40 18.19 18.82
CA GLN A 204 42.79 17.27 17.73
C GLN A 204 42.17 15.87 17.90
N ALA A 205 42.17 15.35 19.13
CA ALA A 205 41.59 14.04 19.43
C ALA A 205 40.06 14.03 19.21
N VAL A 206 39.39 15.12 19.56
CA VAL A 206 37.94 15.31 19.32
C VAL A 206 37.66 15.41 17.82
N ILE A 207 38.39 16.24 17.08
CA ILE A 207 38.24 16.41 15.62
C ILE A 207 38.39 15.07 14.90
N LYS A 208 39.44 14.29 15.23
CA LYS A 208 39.67 12.97 14.63
C LYS A 208 38.51 12.01 14.89
N ARG A 209 38.01 11.97 16.12
CA ARG A 209 36.86 11.13 16.50
C ARG A 209 35.59 11.55 15.77
N LEU A 210 35.36 12.86 15.64
CA LEU A 210 34.22 13.42 14.95
C LEU A 210 34.19 13.01 13.47
N VAL A 211 35.33 13.15 12.77
CA VAL A 211 35.47 12.76 11.35
C VAL A 211 35.25 11.25 11.20
N VAL A 212 35.87 10.41 12.02
CA VAL A 212 35.70 8.95 11.95
C VAL A 212 34.26 8.52 12.26
N THR A 213 33.62 9.13 13.25
CA THR A 213 32.27 8.74 13.69
C THR A 213 31.19 9.16 12.69
N MET A 214 31.29 10.38 12.15
CA MET A 214 30.25 10.96 11.30
C MET A 214 30.41 10.60 9.83
N LEU A 215 31.65 10.42 9.37
CA LEU A 215 31.96 10.26 7.95
C LEU A 215 32.54 8.87 7.63
N SER A 216 33.02 8.13 8.63
CA SER A 216 33.63 6.79 8.46
C SER A 216 34.62 6.66 7.29
N PRO A 217 35.55 7.62 7.07
CA PRO A 217 36.51 7.51 5.99
C PRO A 217 37.56 6.43 6.30
N ASP A 218 38.05 5.76 5.25
CA ASP A 218 39.21 4.88 5.35
C ASP A 218 40.50 5.71 5.40
N LYS A 219 40.55 6.84 4.66
CA LYS A 219 41.65 7.82 4.66
C LYS A 219 41.16 9.26 4.64
N PHE A 220 41.71 10.09 5.52
CA PHE A 220 41.45 11.53 5.52
C PHE A 220 42.67 12.34 5.96
N SER A 221 42.70 13.61 5.60
CA SER A 221 43.72 14.56 6.02
C SER A 221 43.17 15.95 6.33
N ILE A 222 43.82 16.63 7.27
CA ILE A 222 43.49 17.99 7.71
C ILE A 222 44.67 18.90 7.42
N PHE A 223 44.40 19.97 6.68
CA PHE A 223 45.36 21.01 6.37
C PHE A 223 44.99 22.29 7.09
N MET A 224 45.99 23.03 7.57
CA MET A 224 45.79 24.37 8.14
C MET A 224 46.38 25.43 7.24
N TYR A 225 45.70 26.57 7.17
CA TYR A 225 46.09 27.70 6.35
C TYR A 225 47.00 28.65 7.13
N ASP A 226 48.21 28.88 6.63
CA ASP A 226 49.21 29.78 7.24
C ASP A 226 49.27 31.15 6.53
N GLY A 227 48.20 31.54 5.83
CA GLY A 227 48.14 32.79 5.06
C GLY A 227 48.81 32.74 3.67
N LYS A 228 49.61 31.71 3.38
CA LYS A 228 50.31 31.52 2.10
C LYS A 228 50.19 30.12 1.50
N GLU A 229 49.99 29.11 2.31
CA GLU A 229 49.92 27.71 1.89
C GLU A 229 49.07 26.91 2.89
N LEU A 230 48.48 25.82 2.39
CA LEU A 230 47.80 24.81 3.18
C LEU A 230 48.81 23.71 3.52
N LYS A 231 49.17 23.59 4.79
CA LYS A 231 50.09 22.56 5.29
C LYS A 231 49.33 21.45 5.99
N LEU A 232 49.69 20.21 5.68
CA LEU A 232 49.19 19.04 6.39
C LEU A 232 49.49 19.17 7.88
N ARG A 233 48.46 18.99 8.70
CA ARG A 233 48.58 18.92 10.16
C ARG A 233 48.35 17.52 10.68
N GLU A 234 47.35 16.84 10.15
CA GLU A 234 46.98 15.49 10.58
C GLU A 234 46.63 14.67 9.34
N ALA A 235 47.13 13.43 9.29
CA ALA A 235 46.75 12.43 8.31
C ALA A 235 46.30 11.16 9.03
N HIS A 236 45.26 10.52 8.52
CA HIS A 236 44.73 9.28 9.05
C HIS A 236 44.58 8.25 7.94
N GLY A 237 45.02 7.02 8.21
CA GLY A 237 44.92 5.91 7.26
C GLY A 237 45.97 5.92 6.14
N TRP A 238 46.88 6.91 6.11
CA TRP A 238 47.94 6.98 5.11
C TRP A 238 48.97 5.86 5.32
N SER A 239 49.41 5.28 4.22
CA SER A 239 50.44 4.25 4.07
C SER A 239 51.65 4.82 3.34
N GLU A 240 52.81 4.15 3.45
CA GLU A 240 54.06 4.61 2.79
C GLU A 240 53.97 4.65 1.25
N ASN A 241 52.95 4.01 0.66
CA ASN A 241 52.71 4.01 -0.79
C ASN A 241 51.75 5.10 -1.27
N ASP A 242 51.16 5.89 -0.36
CA ASP A 242 50.20 6.93 -0.75
C ASP A 242 50.91 8.17 -1.31
N SER A 243 50.49 8.62 -2.50
CA SER A 243 51.10 9.73 -3.23
C SER A 243 50.44 11.09 -2.96
N TYR A 244 49.74 11.24 -1.83
CA TYR A 244 49.00 12.47 -1.52
C TYR A 244 49.93 13.63 -1.18
N LYS A 245 49.59 14.83 -1.66
CA LYS A 245 50.38 16.03 -1.36
C LYS A 245 50.23 16.44 0.10
N THR A 246 51.35 16.79 0.73
CA THR A 246 51.42 17.29 2.12
C THR A 246 51.35 18.81 2.22
N VAL A 247 51.55 19.53 1.11
CA VAL A 247 51.50 20.99 1.04
C VAL A 247 50.82 21.42 -0.26
N PHE A 248 49.85 22.32 -0.15
CA PHE A 248 49.22 22.99 -1.30
C PHE A 248 49.54 24.49 -1.27
N ALA A 249 50.17 24.97 -2.34
CA ALA A 249 50.44 26.39 -2.52
C ALA A 249 49.14 27.21 -2.64
N ALA A 250 49.16 28.49 -2.27
CA ALA A 250 48.00 29.39 -2.39
C ALA A 250 47.43 29.47 -3.81
N ASN A 251 48.25 29.31 -4.84
CA ASN A 251 47.84 29.40 -6.24
C ASN A 251 47.30 28.08 -6.82
N SER A 252 47.26 26.99 -6.05
CA SER A 252 46.75 25.72 -6.56
C SER A 252 45.24 25.79 -6.81
N PRO A 253 44.70 25.05 -7.79
CA PRO A 253 43.27 25.06 -8.10
C PRO A 253 42.39 24.72 -6.89
N ILE A 254 42.80 23.73 -6.09
CA ILE A 254 42.09 23.29 -4.89
C ILE A 254 42.10 24.37 -3.80
N THR A 255 43.25 25.01 -3.54
CA THR A 255 43.36 26.08 -2.55
C THR A 255 42.53 27.29 -2.97
N ASN A 256 42.59 27.70 -4.24
CA ASN A 256 41.82 28.84 -4.75
C ASN A 256 40.31 28.62 -4.61
N TYR A 257 39.83 27.41 -4.89
CA TYR A 257 38.40 27.09 -4.79
C TYR A 257 37.92 27.05 -3.33
N ILE A 258 38.71 26.47 -2.44
CA ILE A 258 38.37 26.35 -1.01
C ILE A 258 38.48 27.69 -0.28
N LEU A 259 39.40 28.56 -0.72
CA LEU A 259 39.53 29.90 -0.18
C LEU A 259 38.52 30.91 -0.76
N GLN A 260 37.76 30.54 -1.80
CA GLN A 260 36.77 31.40 -2.41
C GLN A 260 35.53 31.53 -1.50
N LYS A 261 35.09 32.77 -1.23
CA LYS A 261 33.87 33.03 -0.46
C LYS A 261 32.65 32.41 -1.15
N GLY A 262 32.06 31.37 -0.55
CA GLY A 262 30.77 30.81 -0.96
C GLY A 262 30.78 29.32 -1.33
N SER A 263 31.95 28.68 -1.45
CA SER A 263 32.05 27.27 -1.81
C SER A 263 32.38 26.39 -0.59
N PRO A 264 31.44 25.59 -0.05
CA PRO A 264 31.68 24.81 1.16
C PRO A 264 32.58 23.59 0.93
N TYR A 265 32.48 22.95 -0.25
CA TYR A 265 33.22 21.73 -0.59
C TYR A 265 33.38 21.54 -2.11
N ILE A 266 34.25 20.61 -2.48
CA ILE A 266 34.54 20.11 -3.84
C ILE A 266 34.38 18.59 -3.79
N CYS A 267 33.65 17.99 -4.73
CA CYS A 267 33.32 16.57 -4.72
C CYS A 267 33.48 15.95 -6.12
N ILE A 268 33.98 14.72 -6.19
CA ILE A 268 34.16 13.97 -7.44
C ILE A 268 32.84 13.71 -8.21
N LYS A 269 31.67 13.90 -7.57
CA LYS A 269 30.36 13.76 -8.22
C LYS A 269 30.13 14.75 -9.36
N ASN A 270 30.82 15.89 -9.34
CA ASN A 270 30.75 16.91 -10.38
C ASN A 270 32.02 16.85 -11.24
N GLU A 271 31.87 16.63 -12.55
CA GLU A 271 33.00 16.46 -13.49
C GLU A 271 33.94 17.68 -13.53
N TYR A 272 33.42 18.89 -13.23
CA TYR A 272 34.25 20.08 -13.10
C TYR A 272 35.09 20.07 -11.81
N GLU A 273 34.51 19.58 -10.72
CA GLU A 273 35.14 19.52 -9.39
C GLU A 273 36.16 18.37 -9.29
N GLU A 274 35.91 17.25 -9.97
CA GLU A 274 36.90 16.18 -10.14
C GLU A 274 38.21 16.73 -10.74
N LYS A 275 38.12 17.54 -11.79
CA LYS A 275 39.29 18.15 -12.44
C LYS A 275 40.05 19.10 -11.52
N ILE A 276 39.38 19.67 -10.52
CA ILE A 276 40.03 20.52 -9.49
C ILE A 276 40.70 19.67 -8.41
N LEU A 277 40.09 18.54 -8.04
CA LEU A 277 40.66 17.57 -7.10
C LEU A 277 41.88 16.86 -7.69
N ASP A 278 41.97 16.66 -9.01
CA ASP A 278 43.13 16.10 -9.72
C ASP A 278 43.62 14.78 -9.11
N GLY A 279 42.68 13.93 -8.67
CA GLY A 279 42.98 12.64 -8.03
C GLY A 279 43.52 12.72 -6.59
N GLU A 280 43.56 13.91 -5.98
CA GLU A 280 44.04 14.09 -4.59
C GLU A 280 43.06 13.58 -3.53
N GLY A 281 41.82 13.28 -3.90
CA GLY A 281 40.81 12.72 -3.00
C GLY A 281 39.40 12.70 -3.60
N ILE A 282 38.42 12.33 -2.77
CA ILE A 282 37.01 12.15 -3.15
C ILE A 282 36.20 13.41 -2.85
N ILE A 283 36.46 14.03 -1.69
CA ILE A 283 35.82 15.28 -1.27
C ILE A 283 36.80 16.14 -0.47
N ALA A 284 36.80 17.45 -0.70
CA ALA A 284 37.59 18.41 0.05
C ALA A 284 36.72 19.61 0.44
N GLY A 285 36.85 20.12 1.66
CA GLY A 285 36.00 21.17 2.22
C GLY A 285 36.76 22.21 2.99
N SER A 286 36.25 23.44 2.99
CA SER A 286 36.84 24.52 3.77
C SER A 286 36.47 24.40 5.24
N ILE A 287 37.47 24.51 6.11
CA ILE A 287 37.27 24.64 7.56
C ILE A 287 37.13 26.13 7.84
N THR A 288 35.92 26.65 7.66
CA THR A 288 35.61 28.07 7.75
C THR A 288 34.60 28.31 8.86
N ASP A 289 34.91 29.23 9.77
CA ASP A 289 33.93 29.70 10.74
C ASP A 289 32.96 30.66 10.06
N LYS A 290 31.68 30.27 9.99
CA LYS A 290 30.62 31.08 9.38
C LYS A 290 30.34 32.38 10.11
N GLN A 291 30.64 32.48 11.40
CA GLN A 291 30.37 33.70 12.18
C GLN A 291 31.39 34.79 11.86
N THR A 292 32.67 34.43 11.76
CA THR A 292 33.76 35.37 11.50
C THR A 292 34.16 35.44 10.02
N GLY A 293 33.76 34.44 9.22
CA GLY A 293 34.24 34.25 7.85
C GLY A 293 35.72 33.89 7.76
N LYS A 294 36.35 33.52 8.88
CA LYS A 294 37.76 33.16 8.96
C LYS A 294 37.95 31.71 8.50
N ILE A 295 38.89 31.51 7.59
CA ILE A 295 39.25 30.19 7.08
C ILE A 295 40.45 29.68 7.87
N PHE A 296 40.27 28.56 8.56
CA PHE A 296 41.31 27.89 9.34
C PHE A 296 42.11 26.91 8.50
N GLY A 297 41.48 26.28 7.50
CA GLY A 297 42.11 25.20 6.76
C GLY A 297 41.18 24.45 5.80
N MET A 298 41.55 23.21 5.52
CA MET A 298 40.83 22.29 4.65
C MET A 298 40.76 20.90 5.29
N LEU A 299 39.60 20.25 5.21
CA LEU A 299 39.44 18.81 5.43
C LEU A 299 39.40 18.13 4.07
N LYS A 300 40.17 17.07 3.88
CA LYS A 300 40.18 16.25 2.66
C LYS A 300 39.91 14.79 3.03
N ILE A 301 39.04 14.12 2.28
CA ILE A 301 38.82 12.68 2.38
C ILE A 301 39.36 12.06 1.11
N GLU A 302 40.29 11.14 1.26
CA GLU A 302 40.94 10.48 0.14
C GLU A 302 40.30 9.14 -0.21
N GLU A 303 39.78 8.43 0.79
CA GLU A 303 39.21 7.09 0.59
C GLU A 303 38.01 6.86 1.53
N ILE A 304 36.92 6.34 0.97
CA ILE A 304 35.70 5.95 1.68
C ILE A 304 35.05 4.75 0.96
N LYS A 305 34.40 3.86 1.72
CA LYS A 305 33.69 2.71 1.15
C LYS A 305 32.54 3.18 0.25
N PHE A 306 32.37 2.54 -0.90
CA PHE A 306 31.36 2.91 -1.91
C PHE A 306 29.92 2.93 -1.37
N ASN A 307 29.58 2.05 -0.42
CA ASN A 307 28.25 2.03 0.21
C ASN A 307 28.01 3.24 1.14
N ASP A 308 29.07 3.90 1.58
CA ASP A 308 29.06 5.01 2.52
C ASP A 308 29.29 6.35 1.80
N PHE A 309 29.00 6.47 0.50
CA PHE A 309 29.12 7.71 -0.27
C PHE A 309 27.79 8.13 -0.97
N GLY A 310 26.79 8.52 -0.17
CA GLY A 310 25.48 9.03 -0.62
C GLY A 310 25.42 10.55 -0.80
N SER A 311 24.29 11.10 -1.30
CA SER A 311 24.04 12.57 -1.36
C SER A 311 24.08 13.23 0.02
N ASP A 312 23.57 12.52 1.03
CA ASP A 312 23.47 12.96 2.42
C ASP A 312 24.86 13.16 3.08
N ASN A 313 25.90 12.58 2.50
CA ASN A 313 27.26 12.63 3.04
C ASN A 313 27.98 13.94 2.71
N CYS A 314 27.60 14.65 1.63
CA CYS A 314 28.16 15.98 1.34
C CYS A 314 27.65 17.03 2.34
N GLU A 315 26.37 16.96 2.74
CA GLU A 315 25.80 17.83 3.77
C GLU A 315 26.41 17.53 5.14
N THR A 316 26.50 16.24 5.49
CA THR A 316 27.16 15.79 6.73
C THR A 316 28.62 16.23 6.77
N PHE A 317 29.35 16.12 5.65
CA PHE A 317 30.73 16.57 5.53
C PHE A 317 30.87 18.09 5.76
N THR A 318 30.00 18.89 5.15
CA THR A 318 30.01 20.35 5.34
C THR A 318 29.77 20.72 6.80
N MET A 319 28.82 20.04 7.44
CA MET A 319 28.51 20.22 8.85
C MET A 319 29.71 19.86 9.75
N VAL A 320 30.44 18.78 9.44
CA VAL A 320 31.67 18.42 10.15
C VAL A 320 32.76 19.49 9.97
N CYS A 321 32.97 20.02 8.76
CA CYS A 321 33.93 21.10 8.52
C CYS A 321 33.62 22.36 9.36
N GLU A 322 32.34 22.71 9.49
CA GLU A 322 31.89 23.85 10.32
C GLU A 322 32.18 23.61 11.81
N TRP A 323 31.96 22.39 12.29
CA TRP A 323 32.26 22.05 13.68
C TRP A 323 33.75 22.09 13.97
N ILE A 324 34.57 21.55 13.06
CA ILE A 324 36.03 21.62 13.17
C ILE A 324 36.48 23.09 13.25
N ALA A 325 35.88 23.97 12.43
CA ALA A 325 36.17 25.39 12.46
C ALA A 325 35.82 26.02 13.81
N HIS A 326 34.68 25.65 14.39
CA HIS A 326 34.25 26.18 15.70
C HIS A 326 35.18 25.73 16.85
N ILE A 327 35.66 24.49 16.82
CA ILE A 327 36.65 23.99 17.80
C ILE A 327 37.95 24.81 17.69
N TYR A 328 38.47 25.03 16.47
CA TYR A 328 39.67 25.83 16.27
C TYR A 328 39.50 27.29 16.69
N ALA A 329 38.34 27.89 16.41
CA ALA A 329 38.03 29.26 16.83
C ALA A 329 38.06 29.40 18.36
N ASN A 330 37.52 28.43 19.09
CA ASN A 330 37.54 28.42 20.56
C ASN A 330 38.98 28.31 21.11
N VAL A 331 39.77 27.37 20.59
CA VAL A 331 41.16 27.19 21.02
C VAL A 331 42.03 28.42 20.71
N GLU A 332 41.80 29.09 19.58
CA GLU A 332 42.52 30.32 19.23
C GLU A 332 42.13 31.49 20.14
N LYS A 333 40.84 31.64 20.45
CA LYS A 333 40.33 32.67 21.36
C LYS A 333 40.95 32.56 22.75
N ASP A 334 41.07 31.35 23.29
CA ASP A 334 41.72 31.12 24.59
C ASP A 334 43.23 31.35 24.56
N LYS A 335 43.92 31.06 23.45
CA LYS A 335 45.33 31.45 23.26
C LYS A 335 45.53 32.95 23.26
N HIS A 336 44.63 33.73 22.64
CA HIS A 336 44.70 35.19 22.69
C HIS A 336 44.40 35.75 24.08
N LEU A 337 43.42 35.19 24.80
CA LEU A 337 43.08 35.59 26.16
C LEU A 337 44.22 35.27 27.16
N ASN A 338 44.85 34.10 27.07
CA ASN A 338 45.99 33.74 27.93
C ASN A 338 47.32 34.38 27.48
N GLY A 339 47.54 34.60 26.19
CA GLY A 339 48.73 35.28 25.67
C GLY A 339 48.79 36.76 26.05
N SER A 340 47.64 37.43 26.17
CA SER A 340 47.57 38.82 26.65
C SER A 340 47.93 39.01 28.13
N LYS A 341 47.99 37.93 28.92
CA LYS A 341 48.35 37.99 30.35
C LYS A 341 49.85 37.84 30.62
N ILE A 342 50.69 37.55 29.62
CA ILE A 342 52.12 37.19 29.83
C ILE A 342 53.12 38.30 29.39
N TYR A 343 52.67 39.43 28.83
CA TYR A 343 53.54 40.61 28.67
C TYR A 343 52.87 41.90 29.13
N PRO A 344 53.35 42.44 30.26
CA PRO A 344 53.90 43.78 30.24
C PRO A 344 55.38 43.73 30.68
N LEU A 345 56.30 43.90 29.73
CA LEU A 345 57.61 44.52 30.03
C LEU A 345 57.29 45.99 30.35
N ALA A 346 57.64 46.47 31.52
CA ALA A 346 58.97 47.03 31.75
C ALA A 346 59.34 47.98 30.60
N GLN A 347 58.84 49.21 30.70
CA GLN A 347 59.56 50.44 30.37
C GLN A 347 58.98 51.60 31.19
#